data_AF-A0A2N7DA82-F1
#
_entry.id   AF-A0A2N7DA82-F1
#
_cell.length_a   1.000
_cell.length_b   1.000
_cell.length_c   1.000
_cell.angle_alpha   90.00
_cell.angle_beta   90.00
_cell.angle_gamma   90.00
#
_symmetry.space_group_name_H-M   'P 1'
#
loop_
_entity.id
_entity.type
_entity.pdbx_description
1 polymer ?
#
loop_
_entity_poly.entity_id
_entity_poly.type
_entity_poly.pdbx_seq_one_letter_code
_entity_poly.pdbx_strand_id
1 'polypeptide(L)'
;MTEYTTIDIPFESRYQCWFCGEPSNGTLRCLLASHAPQREGVELPVCTECASFADKKAMKGIWPLRLHIKNRLLNRYAKHLGIGVTWTKEELELSQLEGAIFEGFRVSAWKMYEIARERVDFQGWPLTVDGVAVESFDDTFYFEFLGTRFLSVTSAMEFYVKSEGLDELLLSGLLSALGKEQFEHCLRIARVNPNPSRAVRSRLLDEVEQQIKERNAMTSLSNSTINAIDVQAIKPVQVNQLNVEPEAIAWAMNKGIATLAVLMQFEDRFFEEHEHLGGPRAFQLYNGIQWYLEAREDHEWGSKDPNEPLWLQLKRRVAF
;
A
#
# COMPACT_ATOMS: atom_id res chain seq x y z
N MET A 1 11.95 33.79 -11.07
CA MET A 1 10.49 33.67 -11.30
C MET A 1 10.24 32.29 -11.88
N THR A 2 9.16 31.61 -11.51
CA THR A 2 8.76 30.34 -12.14
C THR A 2 8.04 30.68 -13.43
N GLU A 3 8.55 30.21 -14.57
CA GLU A 3 7.85 30.30 -15.86
C GLU A 3 6.83 29.17 -15.95
N TYR A 4 5.66 29.47 -16.50
CA TYR A 4 4.57 28.53 -16.67
C TYR A 4 4.21 28.45 -18.15
N THR A 5 4.20 27.23 -18.69
CA THR A 5 3.81 26.96 -20.08
C THR A 5 2.50 26.21 -20.11
N THR A 6 1.60 26.58 -21.01
CA THR A 6 0.36 25.84 -21.21
C THR A 6 0.67 24.50 -21.87
N ILE A 7 0.09 23.40 -21.37
CA ILE A 7 0.22 22.10 -22.03
C ILE A 7 -0.52 22.10 -23.36
N ASP A 8 -0.11 21.24 -24.29
CA ASP A 8 -0.91 21.00 -25.48
C ASP A 8 -2.22 20.30 -25.08
N ILE A 9 -3.31 20.70 -25.73
CA ILE A 9 -4.64 20.15 -25.49
C ILE A 9 -5.13 19.51 -26.80
N PRO A 10 -5.36 18.19 -26.84
CA PRO A 10 -5.97 17.54 -27.98
C PRO A 10 -7.31 18.18 -28.35
N PHE A 11 -7.63 18.22 -29.64
CA PHE A 11 -8.85 18.87 -30.12
C PHE A 11 -10.12 18.35 -29.42
N GLU A 12 -10.21 17.04 -29.20
CA GLU A 12 -11.34 16.37 -28.54
C GLU A 12 -11.49 16.75 -27.05
N SER A 13 -10.43 17.26 -26.42
CA SER A 13 -10.39 17.61 -24.99
C SER A 13 -10.27 19.11 -24.73
N ARG A 14 -10.43 19.95 -25.76
CA ARG A 14 -10.20 21.41 -25.70
C ARG A 14 -11.06 22.19 -24.70
N TYR A 15 -12.13 21.57 -24.20
CA TYR A 15 -13.01 22.14 -23.17
C TYR A 15 -13.13 21.26 -21.93
N GLN A 16 -12.23 20.28 -21.75
CA GLN A 16 -12.30 19.33 -20.66
C GLN A 16 -11.28 19.66 -19.58
N CYS A 17 -11.69 19.44 -18.33
CA CYS A 17 -10.82 19.43 -17.17
C CYS A 17 -9.88 18.23 -17.27
N TRP A 18 -8.57 18.48 -17.21
CA TRP A 18 -7.57 17.42 -17.30
C TRP A 18 -7.69 16.38 -16.17
N PHE A 19 -8.26 16.77 -15.02
CA PHE A 19 -8.39 15.91 -13.85
C PHE A 19 -9.65 15.04 -13.85
N CYS A 20 -10.76 15.45 -14.48
CA CYS A 20 -12.04 14.74 -14.35
C CYS A 20 -12.93 14.72 -15.60
N GLY A 21 -12.49 15.31 -16.72
CA GLY A 21 -13.23 15.27 -17.99
C GLY A 21 -14.42 16.24 -18.08
N GLU A 22 -14.86 16.83 -16.97
CA GLU A 22 -15.90 17.85 -16.94
C GLU A 22 -15.52 19.13 -17.70
N PRO A 23 -16.48 19.96 -18.13
CA PRO A 23 -16.19 21.23 -18.78
C PRO A 23 -15.22 22.11 -17.96
N SER A 24 -14.09 22.46 -18.57
CA SER A 24 -13.10 23.36 -17.98
C SER A 24 -13.56 24.80 -18.12
N ASN A 25 -13.34 25.60 -17.07
CA ASN A 25 -13.61 27.04 -17.08
C ASN A 25 -12.49 27.89 -16.45
N GLY A 26 -11.32 27.29 -16.24
CA GLY A 26 -10.13 27.98 -15.78
C GLY A 26 -8.86 27.16 -16.02
N THR A 27 -7.74 27.69 -15.55
CA THR A 27 -6.44 27.04 -15.60
C THR A 27 -5.86 26.88 -14.20
N LEU A 28 -5.14 25.78 -13.98
CA LEU A 28 -4.42 25.48 -12.75
C LEU A 28 -2.92 25.44 -13.05
N ARG A 29 -2.14 26.17 -12.25
CA ARG A 29 -0.68 26.22 -12.33
C ARG A 29 -0.06 25.25 -11.34
N CYS A 30 0.85 24.40 -11.81
CA CYS A 30 1.63 23.51 -10.95
C CYS A 30 3.06 23.34 -11.50
N LEU A 31 3.96 22.85 -10.66
CA LEU A 31 5.31 22.45 -11.11
C LEU A 31 5.25 21.08 -11.77
N LEU A 32 6.11 20.83 -12.76
CA LEU A 32 6.22 19.52 -13.40
C LEU A 32 6.75 18.45 -12.44
N ALA A 33 7.81 18.77 -11.72
CA ALA A 33 8.45 17.86 -10.77
C ALA A 33 8.52 18.46 -9.37
N SER A 34 8.38 17.59 -8.36
CA SER A 34 8.42 17.94 -6.95
C SER A 34 9.82 18.37 -6.48
N HIS A 35 10.87 17.88 -7.15
CA HIS A 35 12.27 17.97 -6.73
C HIS A 35 13.24 18.57 -7.77
N ALA A 36 12.74 19.12 -8.90
CA ALA A 36 13.62 19.63 -9.95
C ALA A 36 14.33 20.95 -9.55
N PRO A 37 15.63 21.10 -9.84
CA PRO A 37 16.38 22.33 -9.60
C PRO A 37 15.90 23.50 -10.48
N GLN A 38 15.37 23.19 -11.67
CA GLN A 38 14.69 24.15 -12.55
C GLN A 38 13.18 24.06 -12.29
N ARG A 39 12.58 25.17 -11.86
CA ARG A 39 11.13 25.25 -11.60
C ARG A 39 10.40 25.52 -12.90
N GLU A 40 10.27 24.50 -13.72
CA GLU A 40 9.38 24.51 -14.88
C GLU A 40 7.94 24.24 -14.40
N GLY A 41 7.06 25.19 -14.68
CA GLY A 41 5.65 25.11 -14.36
C GLY A 41 4.81 24.82 -15.61
N VAL A 42 3.67 24.17 -15.39
CA VAL A 42 2.66 23.99 -16.42
C VAL A 42 1.32 24.59 -16.02
N GLU A 43 0.55 24.98 -17.03
CA GLU A 43 -0.85 25.35 -16.88
C GLU A 43 -1.75 24.25 -17.47
N LEU A 44 -2.68 23.76 -16.65
CA LEU A 44 -3.62 22.68 -16.98
C LEU A 44 -5.05 23.22 -17.02
N PRO A 45 -5.90 22.81 -17.97
CA PRO A 45 -7.32 23.15 -17.95
C PRO A 45 -8.02 22.45 -16.78
N VAL A 46 -8.86 23.20 -16.06
CA VAL A 46 -9.50 22.72 -14.83
C VAL A 46 -10.96 23.20 -14.75
N CYS A 47 -11.84 22.38 -14.17
CA CYS A 47 -13.20 22.80 -13.81
C CYS A 47 -13.22 23.46 -12.42
N THR A 48 -14.30 24.16 -12.10
CA THR A 48 -14.42 24.88 -10.80
C THR A 48 -14.27 23.96 -9.60
N GLU A 49 -14.80 22.74 -9.66
CA GLU A 49 -14.72 21.80 -8.54
C GLU A 49 -13.26 21.33 -8.31
N CYS A 50 -12.58 20.86 -9.36
CA CYS A 50 -11.17 20.43 -9.23
C CYS A 50 -10.26 21.60 -8.84
N ALA A 51 -10.53 22.81 -9.32
CA ALA A 51 -9.81 24.00 -8.90
C ALA A 51 -10.01 24.31 -7.41
N SER A 52 -11.20 24.08 -6.87
CA SER A 52 -11.47 24.26 -5.43
C SER A 52 -10.74 23.26 -4.52
N PHE A 53 -10.33 22.12 -5.08
CA PHE A 53 -9.56 21.09 -4.36
C PHE A 53 -8.06 21.34 -4.39
N ALA A 54 -7.56 22.18 -5.30
CA ALA A 54 -6.15 22.46 -5.40
C ALA A 54 -5.68 23.34 -4.23
N ASP A 55 -5.05 22.73 -3.22
CA ASP A 55 -4.38 23.49 -2.16
C ASP A 55 -3.05 24.06 -2.70
N LYS A 56 -3.05 25.36 -2.96
CA LYS A 56 -1.92 26.11 -3.51
C LYS A 56 -0.69 26.12 -2.61
N LYS A 57 -0.81 25.77 -1.32
CA LYS A 57 0.30 25.83 -0.35
C LYS A 57 1.00 24.49 -0.12
N ALA A 58 0.34 23.37 -0.43
CA ALA A 58 0.76 22.06 0.05
C ALA A 58 1.41 21.16 -1.01
N MET A 59 1.07 21.30 -2.29
CA MET A 59 1.44 20.31 -3.31
C MET A 59 2.57 20.82 -4.22
N LYS A 60 3.68 20.07 -4.23
CA LYS A 60 4.79 20.23 -5.18
C LYS A 60 4.62 19.15 -6.24
N GLY A 61 4.60 19.52 -7.52
CA GLY A 61 4.47 18.56 -8.62
C GLY A 61 3.02 18.32 -9.11
N ILE A 62 2.91 17.92 -10.37
CA ILE A 62 1.64 17.62 -11.06
C ILE A 62 1.01 16.32 -10.58
N TRP A 63 1.81 15.29 -10.30
CA TRP A 63 1.31 13.96 -9.92
C TRP A 63 0.75 13.92 -8.49
N PRO A 64 1.41 14.48 -7.46
CA PRO A 64 0.81 14.59 -6.13
C PRO A 64 -0.47 15.44 -6.14
N LEU A 65 -0.49 16.51 -6.93
CA LEU A 65 -1.69 17.34 -7.12
C LEU A 65 -2.83 16.55 -7.78
N ARG A 66 -2.54 15.75 -8.81
CA ARG A 66 -3.51 14.88 -9.45
C ARG A 66 -4.07 13.86 -8.46
N LEU A 67 -3.23 13.15 -7.73
CA LEU A 67 -3.67 12.19 -6.70
C LEU A 67 -4.55 12.86 -5.65
N HIS A 68 -4.16 14.07 -5.20
CA HIS A 68 -4.93 14.84 -4.24
C HIS A 68 -6.33 15.19 -4.78
N ILE A 69 -6.42 15.76 -5.98
CA ILE A 69 -7.71 16.10 -6.60
C ILE A 69 -8.56 14.85 -6.79
N LYS A 70 -7.97 13.74 -7.25
CA LYS A 70 -8.67 12.45 -7.40
C LYS A 70 -9.21 11.93 -6.06
N ASN A 71 -8.46 12.04 -4.98
CA ASN A 71 -8.91 11.67 -3.64
C ASN A 71 -10.03 12.58 -3.13
N ARG A 72 -9.98 13.88 -3.43
CA ARG A 72 -11.06 14.82 -3.08
C ARG A 72 -12.34 14.52 -3.87
N LEU A 73 -12.22 14.12 -5.14
CA LEU A 73 -13.34 13.62 -5.95
C LEU A 73 -13.91 12.32 -5.38
N LEU A 74 -13.06 11.33 -5.06
CA LEU A 74 -13.47 10.08 -4.40
C LEU A 74 -14.29 10.37 -3.15
N ASN A 75 -13.78 11.20 -2.25
CA ASN A 75 -14.48 11.57 -1.03
C ASN A 75 -15.75 12.40 -1.29
N ARG A 76 -15.75 13.30 -2.28
CA ARG A 76 -16.94 14.08 -2.66
C ARG A 76 -18.07 13.18 -3.13
N TYR A 77 -17.75 12.23 -4.02
CA TYR A 77 -18.69 11.33 -4.68
C TYR A 77 -18.85 9.98 -3.99
N ALA A 78 -18.25 9.77 -2.81
CA ALA A 78 -18.25 8.49 -2.10
C ALA A 78 -19.62 7.81 -2.00
N LYS A 79 -20.69 8.56 -1.70
CA LYS A 79 -22.05 8.00 -1.62
C LYS A 79 -22.57 7.47 -2.97
N HIS A 80 -22.23 8.14 -4.07
CA HIS A 80 -22.60 7.68 -5.40
C HIS A 80 -21.73 6.49 -5.82
N LEU A 81 -20.44 6.52 -5.50
CA LEU A 81 -19.51 5.43 -5.77
C LEU A 81 -19.86 4.16 -4.97
N GLY A 82 -20.37 4.32 -3.73
CA GLY A 82 -20.83 3.23 -2.87
C GLY A 82 -22.00 2.43 -3.44
N ILE A 83 -22.74 2.99 -4.40
CA ILE A 83 -23.79 2.25 -5.12
C ILE A 83 -23.16 1.07 -5.86
N GLY A 84 -22.08 1.28 -6.61
CA GLY A 84 -21.39 0.20 -7.34
C GLY A 84 -20.52 -0.70 -6.46
N VAL A 85 -20.28 -0.32 -5.20
CA VAL A 85 -19.68 -1.22 -4.20
C VAL A 85 -20.72 -2.21 -3.66
N THR A 86 -21.96 -1.74 -3.50
CA THR A 86 -23.04 -2.52 -2.86
C THR A 86 -23.87 -3.31 -3.88
N TRP A 87 -24.02 -2.79 -5.09
CA TRP A 87 -24.94 -3.32 -6.10
C TRP A 87 -24.26 -3.44 -7.46
N THR A 88 -24.60 -4.50 -8.18
CA THR A 88 -24.53 -4.51 -9.64
C THR A 88 -25.72 -3.74 -10.23
N LYS A 89 -25.62 -3.40 -11.52
CA LYS A 89 -26.72 -2.73 -12.23
C LYS A 89 -27.99 -3.57 -12.18
N GLU A 90 -27.84 -4.86 -12.47
CA GLU A 90 -28.92 -5.84 -12.53
C GLU A 90 -29.57 -6.03 -11.15
N GLU A 91 -28.77 -6.16 -10.09
CA GLU A 91 -29.29 -6.28 -8.72
C GLU A 91 -30.06 -5.02 -8.29
N LEU A 92 -29.58 -3.83 -8.65
CA LEU A 92 -30.24 -2.58 -8.31
C LEU A 92 -31.58 -2.44 -9.06
N GLU A 93 -31.61 -2.77 -10.34
CA GLU A 93 -32.83 -2.75 -11.17
C GLU A 93 -33.87 -3.75 -10.66
N LEU A 94 -33.44 -4.96 -10.30
CA LEU A 94 -34.28 -6.06 -9.81
C LEU A 94 -34.62 -5.98 -8.32
N SER A 95 -33.99 -5.07 -7.56
CA SER A 95 -34.26 -4.90 -6.13
C SER A 95 -35.75 -4.69 -5.87
N GLN A 96 -36.34 -5.21 -4.81
CA GLN A 96 -37.77 -5.01 -4.50
C GLN A 96 -38.01 -3.75 -3.65
N LEU A 97 -37.30 -2.65 -3.93
CA LEU A 97 -37.50 -1.39 -3.20
C LEU A 97 -38.86 -0.78 -3.61
N GLU A 98 -39.87 -0.94 -2.77
CA GLU A 98 -41.26 -0.52 -3.05
C GLU A 98 -41.53 0.96 -2.72
N GLY A 99 -42.33 1.62 -3.56
CA GLY A 99 -42.79 3.00 -3.38
C GLY A 99 -42.27 3.95 -4.46
N ALA A 100 -43.07 4.96 -4.83
CA ALA A 100 -42.77 5.89 -5.93
C ALA A 100 -41.41 6.62 -5.80
N ILE A 101 -40.93 6.80 -4.57
CA ILE A 101 -39.61 7.41 -4.27
C ILE A 101 -38.47 6.44 -4.63
N PHE A 102 -38.69 5.13 -4.48
CA PHE A 102 -37.68 4.10 -4.67
C PHE A 102 -37.56 3.62 -6.12
N GLU A 103 -38.63 3.69 -6.92
CA GLU A 103 -38.55 3.40 -8.36
C GLU A 103 -37.70 4.43 -9.11
N GLY A 104 -37.90 5.72 -8.82
CA GLY A 104 -37.06 6.80 -9.35
C GLY A 104 -35.61 6.71 -8.86
N PHE A 105 -35.39 6.19 -7.65
CA PHE A 105 -34.06 5.96 -7.10
C PHE A 105 -33.27 4.95 -7.92
N ARG A 106 -33.82 3.80 -8.33
CA ARG A 106 -33.06 2.77 -9.07
C ARG A 106 -32.42 3.29 -10.35
N VAL A 107 -33.21 3.96 -11.19
CA VAL A 107 -32.75 4.47 -12.50
C VAL A 107 -31.77 5.64 -12.34
N SER A 108 -32.02 6.53 -11.36
CA SER A 108 -31.16 7.70 -11.15
C SER A 108 -29.88 7.34 -10.39
N ALA A 109 -29.92 6.40 -9.45
CA ALA A 109 -28.80 5.97 -8.63
C ALA A 109 -27.69 5.37 -9.48
N TRP A 110 -28.00 4.44 -10.38
CA TRP A 110 -26.98 3.84 -11.26
C TRP A 110 -26.33 4.89 -12.17
N LYS A 111 -27.13 5.79 -12.76
CA LYS A 111 -26.61 6.90 -13.58
C LYS A 111 -25.69 7.82 -12.77
N MET A 112 -26.04 8.11 -11.52
CA MET A 112 -25.19 8.91 -10.64
C MET A 112 -23.87 8.19 -10.31
N TYR A 113 -23.90 6.87 -10.12
CA TYR A 113 -22.70 6.05 -9.97
C TYR A 113 -21.82 6.12 -11.23
N GLU A 114 -22.39 5.95 -12.42
CA GLU A 114 -21.65 6.00 -13.69
C GLU A 114 -20.96 7.36 -13.88
N ILE A 115 -21.69 8.46 -13.67
CA ILE A 115 -21.12 9.83 -13.75
C ILE A 115 -19.99 10.01 -12.73
N ALA A 116 -20.20 9.59 -11.48
CA ALA A 116 -19.18 9.70 -10.45
C ALA A 116 -17.93 8.89 -10.79
N ARG A 117 -18.11 7.66 -11.28
CA ARG A 117 -17.03 6.77 -11.70
C ARG A 117 -16.26 7.36 -12.88
N GLU A 118 -16.93 7.77 -13.94
CA GLU A 118 -16.30 8.38 -15.12
C GLU A 118 -15.39 9.54 -14.75
N ARG A 119 -15.83 10.41 -13.83
CA ARG A 119 -15.03 11.56 -13.36
C ARG A 119 -13.79 11.14 -12.56
N VAL A 120 -13.94 10.15 -11.68
CA VAL A 120 -12.82 9.63 -10.87
C VAL A 120 -11.84 8.85 -11.73
N ASP A 121 -12.31 8.08 -12.70
CA ASP A 121 -11.48 7.22 -13.54
C ASP A 121 -10.87 7.95 -14.75
N PHE A 122 -11.32 9.18 -15.03
CA PHE A 122 -10.81 9.97 -16.16
C PHE A 122 -9.28 10.15 -16.11
N GLN A 123 -8.57 9.62 -17.10
CA GLN A 123 -7.11 9.62 -17.10
C GLN A 123 -6.48 10.94 -17.58
N GLY A 124 -7.26 11.85 -18.15
CA GLY A 124 -6.70 13.00 -18.86
C GLY A 124 -6.06 12.56 -20.17
N TRP A 125 -5.15 13.38 -20.67
CA TRP A 125 -4.34 13.08 -21.86
C TRP A 125 -2.86 13.25 -21.55
N PRO A 126 -1.96 12.68 -22.37
CA PRO A 126 -0.52 12.80 -22.19
C PRO A 126 -0.06 14.25 -22.08
N LEU A 127 0.89 14.51 -21.20
CA LEU A 127 1.46 15.84 -21.01
C LEU A 127 2.48 16.10 -22.12
N THR A 128 2.17 17.05 -22.99
CA THR A 128 3.09 17.56 -24.00
C THR A 128 3.12 19.08 -23.94
N VAL A 129 4.25 19.68 -24.32
CA VAL A 129 4.45 21.12 -24.47
C VAL A 129 5.11 21.35 -25.81
N ASP A 130 4.49 22.16 -26.68
CA ASP A 130 4.96 22.42 -28.05
C ASP A 130 5.20 21.13 -28.85
N GLY A 131 4.35 20.12 -28.64
CA GLY A 131 4.44 18.81 -29.28
C GLY A 131 5.52 17.87 -28.72
N VAL A 132 6.26 18.31 -27.69
CA VAL A 132 7.29 17.50 -27.02
C VAL A 132 6.70 16.87 -25.76
N ALA A 133 6.85 15.55 -25.62
CA ALA A 133 6.40 14.85 -24.42
C ALA A 133 7.17 15.30 -23.18
N VAL A 134 6.44 15.59 -22.11
CA VAL A 134 7.04 15.94 -20.83
C VAL A 134 7.43 14.65 -20.12
N GLU A 135 8.73 14.39 -20.03
CA GLU A 135 9.27 13.31 -19.21
C GLU A 135 9.10 13.66 -17.73
N SER A 136 8.12 13.04 -17.08
CA SER A 136 7.92 13.16 -15.64
C SER A 136 7.59 11.80 -15.04
N PHE A 137 8.26 11.47 -13.95
CA PHE A 137 8.02 10.25 -13.20
C PHE A 137 6.98 10.52 -12.11
N ASP A 138 5.96 9.68 -12.03
CA ASP A 138 5.01 9.68 -10.92
C ASP A 138 5.65 8.94 -9.74
N ASP A 139 6.36 9.68 -8.88
CA ASP A 139 6.95 9.21 -7.62
C ASP A 139 6.02 9.43 -6.42
N THR A 140 4.73 9.67 -6.68
CA THR A 140 3.78 9.99 -5.62
C THR A 140 3.60 8.79 -4.69
N PHE A 141 3.78 8.99 -3.39
CA PHE A 141 3.40 7.98 -2.40
C PHE A 141 1.88 7.87 -2.31
N TYR A 142 1.38 6.64 -2.35
CA TYR A 142 -0.05 6.33 -2.20
C TYR A 142 -0.27 5.02 -1.46
N PHE A 143 -1.50 4.83 -0.98
CA PHE A 143 -2.03 3.56 -0.54
C PHE A 143 -2.99 3.04 -1.61
N GLU A 144 -2.72 1.86 -2.18
CA GLU A 144 -3.60 1.27 -3.18
C GLU A 144 -4.49 0.19 -2.58
N PHE A 145 -5.77 0.22 -2.90
CA PHE A 145 -6.72 -0.80 -2.51
C PHE A 145 -7.76 -1.02 -3.61
N LEU A 146 -7.94 -2.27 -4.03
CA LEU A 146 -8.85 -2.67 -5.13
C LEU A 146 -8.68 -1.81 -6.39
N GLY A 147 -7.43 -1.55 -6.80
CA GLY A 147 -7.10 -0.74 -7.97
C GLY A 147 -7.32 0.77 -7.84
N THR A 148 -7.73 1.24 -6.64
CA THR A 148 -7.91 2.68 -6.36
C THR A 148 -6.73 3.21 -5.56
N ARG A 149 -6.14 4.33 -6.00
CA ARG A 149 -5.05 5.01 -5.29
C ARG A 149 -5.58 6.06 -4.32
N PHE A 150 -5.28 5.87 -3.05
CA PHE A 150 -5.60 6.79 -1.96
C PHE A 150 -4.35 7.54 -1.48
N LEU A 151 -4.53 8.75 -0.94
CA LEU A 151 -3.42 9.50 -0.33
C LEU A 151 -2.82 8.76 0.88
N SER A 152 -3.63 7.95 1.57
CA SER A 152 -3.23 7.18 2.75
C SER A 152 -4.28 6.10 3.04
N VAL A 153 -3.95 5.17 3.93
CA VAL A 153 -4.92 4.21 4.49
C VAL A 153 -6.09 4.92 5.20
N THR A 154 -5.84 6.06 5.85
CA THR A 154 -6.88 6.88 6.49
C THR A 154 -7.83 7.47 5.45
N SER A 155 -7.31 7.93 4.31
CA SER A 155 -8.15 8.43 3.22
C SER A 155 -9.01 7.33 2.59
N ALA A 156 -8.48 6.10 2.49
CA ALA A 156 -9.27 4.94 2.09
C ALA A 156 -10.37 4.64 3.11
N MET A 157 -10.05 4.65 4.41
CA MET A 157 -11.01 4.46 5.49
C MET A 157 -12.16 5.48 5.42
N GLU A 158 -11.86 6.77 5.30
CA GLU A 158 -12.85 7.84 5.16
C GLU A 158 -13.79 7.60 3.97
N PHE A 159 -13.24 7.18 2.83
CA PHE A 159 -14.01 6.84 1.64
C PHE A 159 -14.99 5.69 1.91
N TYR A 160 -14.55 4.60 2.53
CA TYR A 160 -15.40 3.43 2.81
C TYR A 160 -16.44 3.68 3.90
N VAL A 161 -16.08 4.42 4.96
CA VAL A 161 -17.03 4.92 5.96
C VAL A 161 -18.15 5.71 5.28
N LYS A 162 -17.81 6.61 4.36
CA LYS A 162 -18.80 7.47 3.71
C LYS A 162 -19.61 6.77 2.60
N SER A 163 -18.98 5.88 1.84
CA SER A 163 -19.60 5.20 0.69
C SER A 163 -20.54 4.07 1.12
N GLU A 164 -20.18 3.32 2.16
CA GLU A 164 -20.95 2.18 2.65
C GLU A 164 -21.68 2.47 3.98
N GLY A 165 -21.41 3.61 4.62
CA GLY A 165 -22.05 3.98 5.89
C GLY A 165 -21.53 3.15 7.08
N LEU A 166 -20.24 2.81 7.08
CA LEU A 166 -19.61 2.00 8.14
C LEU A 166 -19.37 2.83 9.41
N ASP A 167 -19.30 2.17 10.57
CA ASP A 167 -18.93 2.81 11.83
C ASP A 167 -17.43 3.18 11.85
N GLU A 168 -17.15 4.48 11.81
CA GLU A 168 -15.79 5.03 11.75
C GLU A 168 -14.92 4.60 12.94
N LEU A 169 -15.50 4.57 14.14
CA LEU A 169 -14.78 4.22 15.36
C LEU A 169 -14.39 2.74 15.39
N LEU A 170 -15.27 1.85 14.92
CA LEU A 170 -14.95 0.43 14.78
C LEU A 170 -13.84 0.24 13.73
N LEU A 171 -13.99 0.80 12.53
CA LEU A 171 -13.04 0.59 11.44
C LEU A 171 -11.65 1.16 11.78
N SER A 172 -11.59 2.34 12.40
CA SER A 172 -10.36 2.95 12.89
C SER A 172 -9.69 2.08 13.97
N GLY A 173 -10.46 1.56 14.93
CA GLY A 173 -9.94 0.65 15.95
C GLY A 173 -9.39 -0.65 15.36
N LEU A 174 -10.09 -1.25 14.40
CA LEU A 174 -9.62 -2.46 13.71
C LEU A 174 -8.32 -2.21 12.95
N LEU A 175 -8.19 -1.06 12.27
CA LEU A 175 -6.96 -0.70 11.56
C LEU A 175 -5.80 -0.45 12.50
N SER A 176 -6.05 0.15 13.66
CA SER A 176 -5.03 0.32 14.70
C SER A 176 -4.55 -1.03 15.23
N ALA A 177 -5.42 -2.03 15.36
CA ALA A 177 -5.07 -3.35 15.89
C ALA A 177 -4.40 -4.26 14.83
N LEU A 178 -4.95 -4.30 13.61
CA LEU A 178 -4.55 -5.25 12.57
C LEU A 178 -3.51 -4.69 11.58
N GLY A 179 -3.40 -3.37 11.48
CA GLY A 179 -2.51 -2.71 10.51
C GLY A 179 -3.12 -2.58 9.11
N LYS A 180 -2.46 -1.76 8.27
CA LYS A 180 -2.92 -1.44 6.90
C LYS A 180 -2.92 -2.62 5.94
N GLU A 181 -2.06 -3.61 6.14
CA GLU A 181 -2.00 -4.82 5.29
C GLU A 181 -3.28 -5.65 5.37
N GLN A 182 -4.00 -5.53 6.50
CA GLN A 182 -5.24 -6.25 6.76
C GLN A 182 -6.48 -5.37 6.48
N PHE A 183 -6.34 -4.31 5.68
CA PHE A 183 -7.43 -3.35 5.41
C PHE A 183 -8.71 -4.02 4.90
N GLU A 184 -8.59 -5.01 4.00
CA GLU A 184 -9.74 -5.77 3.50
C GLU A 184 -10.47 -6.52 4.62
N HIS A 185 -9.70 -7.12 5.55
CA HIS A 185 -10.24 -7.85 6.68
C HIS A 185 -10.96 -6.90 7.66
N CYS A 186 -10.39 -5.73 7.92
CA CYS A 186 -11.02 -4.67 8.71
C CYS A 186 -12.38 -4.26 8.10
N LEU A 187 -12.43 -4.02 6.78
CA LEU A 187 -13.68 -3.70 6.09
C LEU A 187 -14.71 -4.82 6.22
N ARG A 188 -14.29 -6.09 6.10
CA ARG A 188 -15.19 -7.23 6.25
C ARG A 188 -15.87 -7.26 7.61
N ILE A 189 -15.11 -7.05 8.70
CA ILE A 189 -15.67 -7.01 10.05
C ILE A 189 -16.61 -5.80 10.21
N ALA A 190 -16.22 -4.63 9.71
CA ALA A 190 -17.03 -3.41 9.78
C ALA A 190 -18.35 -3.53 9.00
N ARG A 191 -18.35 -4.17 7.82
CA ARG A 191 -19.55 -4.42 7.00
C ARG A 191 -20.57 -5.32 7.68
N VAL A 192 -20.10 -6.33 8.44
CA VAL A 192 -20.97 -7.21 9.23
C VAL A 192 -21.53 -6.47 10.46
N ASN A 193 -20.86 -5.41 10.92
CA ASN A 193 -21.23 -4.64 12.10
C ASN A 193 -21.37 -3.14 11.77
N PRO A 194 -22.33 -2.74 10.91
CA PRO A 194 -22.37 -1.37 10.37
C PRO A 194 -22.73 -0.32 11.42
N ASN A 195 -23.52 -0.67 12.44
CA ASN A 195 -23.96 0.24 13.50
C ASN A 195 -23.85 -0.42 14.89
N PRO A 196 -22.65 -0.75 15.37
CA PRO A 196 -22.47 -1.45 16.63
C PRO A 196 -22.66 -0.47 17.80
N SER A 197 -23.33 -0.93 18.86
CA SER A 197 -23.35 -0.19 20.12
C SER A 197 -21.95 -0.08 20.71
N ARG A 198 -21.71 0.88 21.61
CA ARG A 198 -20.40 1.04 22.27
C ARG A 198 -19.89 -0.25 22.93
N ALA A 199 -20.79 -1.02 23.56
CA ALA A 199 -20.44 -2.27 24.22
C ALA A 199 -20.06 -3.36 23.22
N VAL A 200 -20.78 -3.45 22.09
CA VAL A 200 -20.47 -4.40 21.01
C VAL A 200 -19.14 -4.04 20.35
N ARG A 201 -18.92 -2.75 20.06
CA ARG A 201 -17.68 -2.25 19.48
C ARG A 201 -16.47 -2.60 20.34
N SER A 202 -16.52 -2.31 21.64
CA SER A 202 -15.43 -2.65 22.57
C SER A 202 -15.13 -4.13 22.53
N ARG A 203 -16.17 -4.98 22.64
CA ARG A 203 -16.02 -6.43 22.63
C ARG A 203 -15.37 -6.93 21.33
N LEU A 204 -15.80 -6.44 20.18
CA LEU A 204 -15.22 -6.84 18.89
C LEU A 204 -13.74 -6.47 18.78
N LEU A 205 -13.36 -5.29 19.26
CA LEU A 205 -11.96 -4.86 19.27
C LEU A 205 -11.12 -5.72 20.25
N ASP A 206 -11.65 -6.00 21.44
CA ASP A 206 -11.01 -6.86 22.44
C ASP A 206 -10.82 -8.30 21.90
N GLU A 207 -11.83 -8.84 21.22
CA GLU A 207 -11.77 -10.17 20.57
C GLU A 207 -10.68 -10.22 19.49
N VAL A 208 -10.60 -9.21 18.62
CA VAL A 208 -9.58 -9.14 17.57
C VAL A 208 -8.18 -9.01 18.18
N GLU A 209 -8.00 -8.16 19.19
CA GLU A 209 -6.73 -8.04 19.90
C GLU A 209 -6.31 -9.36 20.55
N GLN A 210 -7.25 -10.07 21.17
CA GLN A 210 -7.00 -11.36 21.77
C GLN A 210 -6.58 -12.39 20.71
N GLN A 211 -7.27 -12.47 19.57
CA GLN A 211 -6.90 -13.36 18.46
C GLN A 211 -5.50 -13.05 17.93
N ILE A 212 -5.12 -11.77 17.85
CA ILE A 212 -3.76 -11.38 17.46
C ILE A 212 -2.73 -11.87 18.48
N LYS A 213 -3.00 -11.67 19.78
CA LYS A 213 -2.13 -12.15 20.87
C LYS A 213 -1.96 -13.67 20.83
N GLU A 214 -3.05 -14.41 20.66
CA GLU A 214 -3.05 -15.87 20.55
C GLU A 214 -2.29 -16.34 19.31
N ARG A 215 -2.53 -15.73 18.15
CA ARG A 215 -1.79 -16.02 16.91
C ARG A 215 -0.30 -15.75 17.06
N ASN A 216 0.08 -14.64 17.69
CA ASN A 216 1.48 -14.28 17.91
C ASN A 216 2.14 -15.24 18.91
N ALA A 217 1.44 -15.65 19.97
CA ALA A 217 1.90 -16.66 20.91
C ALA A 217 2.05 -18.05 20.24
N MET A 218 1.11 -18.45 19.39
CA MET A 218 1.24 -19.66 18.59
C MET A 218 2.41 -19.59 17.61
N THR A 219 2.64 -18.42 16.99
CA THR A 219 3.75 -18.23 16.06
C THR A 219 5.10 -18.24 16.79
N SER A 220 5.19 -17.67 17.99
CA SER A 220 6.40 -17.75 18.81
C SER A 220 6.64 -19.17 19.32
N LEU A 221 5.57 -19.89 19.69
CA LEU A 221 5.64 -21.31 20.04
C LEU A 221 6.06 -22.16 18.85
N SER A 222 5.50 -21.97 17.65
CA SER A 222 5.88 -22.73 16.45
C SER A 222 7.32 -22.42 16.02
N ASN A 223 7.76 -21.17 16.14
CA ASN A 223 9.16 -20.80 15.90
C ASN A 223 10.10 -21.39 16.96
N SER A 224 9.63 -21.64 18.19
CA SER A 224 10.38 -22.41 19.19
C SER A 224 10.29 -23.93 19.00
N THR A 225 9.29 -24.43 18.25
CA THR A 225 9.06 -25.87 18.02
C THR A 225 9.70 -26.38 16.73
N ILE A 226 10.03 -25.50 15.77
CA ILE A 226 11.04 -25.82 14.74
C ILE A 226 12.40 -25.70 15.41
N ASN A 227 12.80 -26.76 16.13
CA ASN A 227 14.10 -26.99 16.78
C ASN A 227 15.13 -25.87 16.53
N ALA A 228 15.07 -24.80 17.32
CA ALA A 228 16.02 -23.70 17.22
C ALA A 228 17.42 -24.30 17.35
N ILE A 229 18.27 -24.11 16.34
CA ILE A 229 19.66 -24.46 16.45
C ILE A 229 20.23 -23.59 17.55
N ASP A 230 20.70 -24.25 18.61
CA ASP A 230 21.40 -23.60 19.71
C ASP A 230 22.59 -22.84 19.12
N VAL A 231 22.61 -21.53 19.33
CA VAL A 231 23.69 -20.63 18.88
C VAL A 231 25.05 -21.14 19.39
N GLN A 232 25.09 -21.79 20.56
CA GLN A 232 26.32 -22.36 21.12
C GLN A 232 26.86 -23.56 20.33
N ALA A 233 26.02 -24.23 19.53
CA ALA A 233 26.44 -25.33 18.66
C ALA A 233 27.09 -24.82 17.35
N ILE A 234 26.91 -23.54 17.02
CA ILE A 234 27.41 -22.95 15.79
C ILE A 234 28.81 -22.36 16.01
N LYS A 235 29.72 -22.67 15.10
CA LYS A 235 31.08 -22.15 15.13
C LYS A 235 31.16 -20.86 14.31
N PRO A 236 31.86 -19.82 14.81
CA PRO A 236 32.15 -18.63 14.01
C PRO A 236 33.01 -19.03 12.80
N VAL A 237 32.82 -18.33 11.68
CA VAL A 237 33.51 -18.64 10.42
C VAL A 237 34.15 -17.39 9.86
N GLN A 238 35.39 -17.50 9.39
CA GLN A 238 36.00 -16.41 8.61
C GLN A 238 35.80 -16.65 7.11
N VAL A 239 35.20 -15.66 6.44
CA VAL A 239 35.01 -15.63 4.99
C VAL A 239 35.44 -14.27 4.50
N ASN A 240 36.33 -14.20 3.49
CA ASN A 240 36.80 -12.96 2.89
C ASN A 240 37.26 -11.89 3.92
N GLN A 241 38.03 -12.33 4.93
CA GLN A 241 38.53 -11.49 6.04
C GLN A 241 37.44 -10.95 6.99
N LEU A 242 36.18 -11.31 6.78
CA LEU A 242 35.08 -10.99 7.66
C LEU A 242 34.83 -12.14 8.64
N ASN A 243 34.67 -11.83 9.91
CA ASN A 243 34.26 -12.81 10.92
C ASN A 243 32.73 -12.88 10.96
N VAL A 244 32.19 -14.02 10.52
CA VAL A 244 30.76 -14.29 10.52
C VAL A 244 30.38 -14.87 11.87
N GLU A 245 29.46 -14.19 12.55
CA GLU A 245 29.11 -14.51 13.92
C GLU A 245 28.07 -15.64 14.00
N PRO A 246 28.15 -16.50 15.04
CA PRO A 246 27.22 -17.61 15.23
C PRO A 246 25.76 -17.19 15.25
N GLU A 247 25.45 -16.01 15.82
CA GLU A 247 24.08 -15.48 15.91
C GLU A 247 23.45 -15.23 14.54
N ALA A 248 24.23 -14.67 13.60
CA ALA A 248 23.76 -14.45 12.23
C ALA A 248 23.50 -15.79 11.52
N ILE A 249 24.43 -16.74 11.64
CA ILE A 249 24.29 -18.07 11.03
C ILE A 249 23.08 -18.82 11.63
N ALA A 250 22.88 -18.73 12.95
CA ALA A 250 21.73 -19.31 13.64
C ALA A 250 20.42 -18.75 13.10
N TRP A 251 20.38 -17.44 12.85
CA TRP A 251 19.20 -16.79 12.31
C TRP A 251 18.84 -17.35 10.94
N ALA A 252 19.78 -17.47 10.00
CA ALA A 252 19.48 -18.11 8.69
C ALA A 252 19.03 -19.56 8.83
N MET A 253 19.74 -20.35 9.65
CA MET A 253 19.42 -21.74 9.91
C MET A 253 17.99 -21.92 10.43
N ASN A 254 17.59 -21.11 11.42
CA ASN A 254 16.26 -21.18 12.05
C ASN A 254 15.14 -20.70 11.13
N LYS A 255 15.46 -19.86 10.14
CA LYS A 255 14.51 -19.40 9.12
C LYS A 255 14.51 -20.28 7.85
N GLY A 256 15.33 -21.33 7.81
CA GLY A 256 15.46 -22.20 6.64
C GLY A 256 16.14 -21.53 5.42
N ILE A 257 16.88 -20.44 5.65
CA ILE A 257 17.54 -19.66 4.59
C ILE A 257 18.87 -20.34 4.26
N ALA A 258 18.88 -21.18 3.23
CA ALA A 258 20.04 -21.99 2.87
C ALA A 258 20.88 -21.45 1.70
N THR A 259 20.44 -20.39 1.02
CA THR A 259 21.10 -19.82 -0.17
C THR A 259 21.08 -18.30 -0.12
N LEU A 260 22.00 -17.65 -0.84
CA LEU A 260 22.06 -16.19 -0.90
C LEU A 260 20.78 -15.60 -1.53
N ALA A 261 20.26 -16.25 -2.57
CA ALA A 261 19.03 -15.83 -3.25
C ALA A 261 17.81 -15.79 -2.32
N VAL A 262 17.72 -16.73 -1.38
CA VAL A 262 16.64 -16.73 -0.38
C VAL A 262 16.88 -15.65 0.67
N LEU A 263 18.14 -15.44 1.11
CA LEU A 263 18.47 -14.40 2.09
C LEU A 263 18.03 -13.00 1.64
N MET A 264 18.25 -12.66 0.36
CA MET A 264 17.88 -11.35 -0.21
C MET A 264 16.37 -11.07 -0.10
N GLN A 265 15.51 -12.10 -0.08
CA GLN A 265 14.06 -11.93 0.08
C GLN A 265 13.65 -11.61 1.53
N PHE A 266 14.58 -11.77 2.48
CA PHE A 266 14.36 -11.56 3.90
C PHE A 266 15.13 -10.35 4.45
N GLU A 267 15.66 -9.49 3.57
CA GLU A 267 16.47 -8.32 3.94
C GLU A 267 15.74 -7.40 4.92
N ASP A 268 14.56 -6.90 4.54
CA ASP A 268 13.77 -5.98 5.37
C ASP A 268 13.46 -6.60 6.73
N ARG A 269 13.05 -7.87 6.73
CA ARG A 269 12.74 -8.62 7.94
C ARG A 269 13.96 -8.84 8.84
N PHE A 270 15.15 -9.04 8.26
CA PHE A 270 16.38 -9.13 9.02
C PHE A 270 16.64 -7.83 9.78
N PHE A 271 16.54 -6.69 9.09
CA PHE A 271 16.79 -5.38 9.70
C PHE A 271 15.73 -4.99 10.73
N GLU A 272 14.46 -5.36 10.53
CA GLU A 272 13.40 -5.21 11.53
C GLU A 272 13.68 -6.03 12.79
N GLU A 273 14.02 -7.32 12.65
CA GLU A 273 14.27 -8.21 13.80
C GLU A 273 15.55 -7.80 14.58
N HIS A 274 16.49 -7.10 13.93
CA HIS A 274 17.77 -6.67 14.51
C HIS A 274 17.87 -5.15 14.77
N GLU A 275 16.77 -4.41 14.70
CA GLU A 275 16.75 -2.95 14.90
C GLU A 275 17.38 -2.53 16.24
N HIS A 276 17.14 -3.33 17.29
CA HIS A 276 17.66 -3.14 18.64
C HIS A 276 19.20 -3.15 18.75
N LEU A 277 19.91 -3.71 17.77
CA LEU A 277 21.38 -3.75 17.74
C LEU A 277 22.01 -2.45 17.20
N GLY A 278 21.20 -1.59 16.58
CA GLY A 278 21.64 -0.38 15.89
C GLY A 278 22.14 -0.65 14.46
N GLY A 279 21.91 0.32 13.57
CA GLY A 279 22.16 0.19 12.12
C GLY A 279 23.54 -0.36 11.72
N PRO A 280 24.67 0.15 12.27
CA PRO A 280 25.99 -0.35 11.91
C PRO A 280 26.21 -1.82 12.26
N ARG A 281 25.66 -2.28 13.39
CA ARG A 281 25.84 -3.66 13.87
C ARG A 281 24.96 -4.63 13.10
N ALA A 282 23.70 -4.28 12.89
CA ALA A 282 22.78 -5.07 12.05
C ALA A 282 23.35 -5.25 10.64
N PHE A 283 23.89 -4.18 10.04
CA PHE A 283 24.50 -4.25 8.72
C PHE A 283 25.72 -5.17 8.66
N GLN A 284 26.59 -5.15 9.69
CA GLN A 284 27.74 -6.06 9.77
C GLN A 284 27.31 -7.54 9.82
N LEU A 285 26.27 -7.86 10.61
CA LEU A 285 25.74 -9.22 10.71
C LEU A 285 25.11 -9.66 9.39
N TYR A 286 24.33 -8.79 8.74
CA TYR A 286 23.71 -9.07 7.44
C TYR A 286 24.77 -9.31 6.34
N ASN A 287 25.77 -8.43 6.25
CA ASN A 287 26.87 -8.58 5.31
C ASN A 287 27.63 -9.90 5.56
N GLY A 288 27.86 -10.27 6.83
CA GLY A 288 28.55 -11.52 7.15
C GLY A 288 27.79 -12.78 6.73
N ILE A 289 26.47 -12.78 6.87
CA ILE A 289 25.67 -13.91 6.43
C ILE A 289 25.54 -13.99 4.90
N GLN A 290 25.59 -12.86 4.19
CA GLN A 290 25.67 -12.83 2.72
C GLN A 290 26.93 -13.55 2.24
N TRP A 291 28.11 -13.15 2.75
CA TRP A 291 29.39 -13.78 2.41
C TRP A 291 29.44 -15.26 2.80
N TYR A 292 28.88 -15.62 3.96
CA TYR A 292 28.84 -17.01 4.40
C TYR A 292 28.00 -17.90 3.48
N LEU A 293 26.79 -17.46 3.09
CA LEU A 293 25.93 -18.24 2.18
C LEU A 293 26.50 -18.30 0.77
N GLU A 294 27.11 -17.22 0.28
CA GLU A 294 27.82 -17.22 -1.00
C GLU A 294 28.98 -18.23 -1.01
N ALA A 295 29.80 -18.26 0.05
CA ALA A 295 30.90 -19.22 0.15
C ALA A 295 30.41 -20.68 0.22
N ARG A 296 29.20 -20.93 0.73
CA ARG A 296 28.60 -22.28 0.78
C ARG A 296 28.09 -22.78 -0.56
N GLU A 297 27.88 -21.89 -1.52
CA GLU A 297 27.52 -22.27 -2.89
C GLU A 297 28.74 -22.82 -3.65
N ASP A 298 29.97 -22.49 -3.22
CA ASP A 298 31.21 -23.14 -3.69
C ASP A 298 31.36 -24.52 -3.05
N HIS A 299 31.41 -25.56 -3.87
CA HIS A 299 31.54 -26.96 -3.45
C HIS A 299 32.85 -27.23 -2.69
N GLU A 300 33.97 -26.58 -3.05
CA GLU A 300 35.25 -26.78 -2.36
C GLU A 300 35.24 -26.19 -0.96
N TRP A 301 34.60 -25.02 -0.79
CA TRP A 301 34.48 -24.37 0.50
C TRP A 301 33.39 -24.99 1.37
N GLY A 302 32.21 -25.24 0.80
CA GLY A 302 31.07 -25.84 1.50
C GLY A 302 31.38 -27.23 2.10
N SER A 303 32.23 -28.02 1.43
CA SER A 303 32.71 -29.30 1.98
C SER A 303 33.57 -29.17 3.25
N LYS A 304 34.11 -27.98 3.52
CA LYS A 304 34.95 -27.64 4.67
C LYS A 304 34.23 -26.76 5.69
N ASP A 305 32.96 -26.42 5.48
CA ASP A 305 32.20 -25.58 6.39
C ASP A 305 32.07 -26.26 7.76
N PRO A 306 32.57 -25.64 8.85
CA PRO A 306 32.52 -26.22 10.19
C PRO A 306 31.09 -26.43 10.71
N ASN A 307 30.09 -25.79 10.08
CA ASN A 307 28.67 -25.88 10.42
C ASN A 307 27.88 -26.77 9.45
N GLU A 308 28.49 -27.37 8.43
CA GLU A 308 27.80 -28.23 7.44
C GLU A 308 27.01 -29.40 8.07
N PRO A 309 27.48 -30.08 9.14
CA PRO A 309 26.70 -31.12 9.81
C PRO A 309 25.35 -30.63 10.33
N LEU A 310 25.26 -29.38 10.81
CA LEU A 310 24.02 -28.77 11.29
C LEU A 310 23.06 -28.49 10.13
N TRP A 311 23.58 -28.01 9.01
CA TRP A 311 22.79 -27.80 7.80
C TRP A 311 22.25 -29.10 7.20
N LEU A 312 23.03 -30.18 7.21
CA LEU A 312 22.57 -31.50 6.78
C LEU A 312 21.48 -32.07 7.70
N GLN A 313 21.57 -31.81 9.02
CA GLN A 313 20.49 -32.16 9.96
C GLN A 313 19.20 -31.40 9.65
N LEU A 314 19.28 -30.11 9.31
CA LEU A 314 18.11 -29.32 8.91
C LEU A 314 17.51 -29.82 7.59
N LYS A 315 18.33 -30.09 6.57
CA LYS A 315 17.85 -30.62 5.27
C LYS A 315 17.10 -31.95 5.42
N ARG A 316 17.56 -32.84 6.32
CA ARG A 316 16.90 -34.13 6.60
C ARG A 316 15.58 -33.97 7.36
N ARG A 317 15.37 -32.88 8.10
CA ARG A 317 14.15 -32.61 8.88
C ARG A 317 13.01 -32.04 8.04
N VAL A 318 13.31 -31.40 6.91
CA VAL A 318 12.32 -30.81 5.99
C VAL A 318 11.79 -31.84 4.98
N ALA A 319 12.44 -33.00 4.86
CA ALA A 319 12.10 -34.05 3.89
C ALA A 319 11.11 -35.12 4.41
N PHE A 320 10.50 -34.91 5.58
CA PHE A 320 9.50 -35.80 6.20
C PHE A 320 8.18 -35.08 6.44
#